data_AF-A0A7W7PLB7-F1
#
_entry.id   AF-A0A7W7PLB7-F1
#
_cell.length_a   1.000
_cell.length_b   1.000
_cell.length_c   1.000
_cell.angle_alpha   90.00
_cell.angle_beta   90.00
_cell.angle_gamma   90.00
#
_symmetry.space_group_name_H-M   'P 1'
#
loop_
_entity.id
_entity.type
_entity.pdbx_description
1 polymer ?
#
loop_
_entity_poly.entity_id
_entity_poly.type
_entity_poly.pdbx_seq_one_letter_code
_entity_poly.pdbx_strand_id
1 'polypeptide(L)' 'MQDLTSEPVFRAQDQRKQTGQPLPSCAQCKEIKAKRYTAVQQGDQRMAEAMATAMGRHQRAVHS' A
#
# COMPACT_ATOMS: atom_id res chain seq x y z
N MET A 1 24.56 37.55 -30.10
CA MET A 1 23.88 37.71 -28.80
C MET A 1 22.74 36.69 -28.84
N GLN A 2 22.85 35.47 -28.29
CA GLN A 2 22.77 35.10 -26.85
C GLN A 2 21.57 35.80 -26.17
N ASP A 3 20.62 35.19 -25.47
CA ASP A 3 20.35 33.81 -25.03
C ASP A 3 18.98 33.86 -24.26
N LEU A 4 18.44 32.70 -23.86
CA LEU A 4 17.40 32.50 -22.82
C LEU A 4 15.97 32.97 -23.15
N THR A 5 14.97 32.10 -23.30
CA THR A 5 14.51 31.19 -22.23
C THR A 5 13.58 30.15 -22.84
N SER A 6 14.11 28.95 -23.06
CA SER A 6 13.30 27.74 -23.11
C SER A 6 12.78 27.47 -21.70
N GLU A 7 11.52 27.78 -21.42
CA GLU A 7 10.87 27.32 -20.20
C GLU A 7 10.24 25.95 -20.47
N PRO A 8 10.82 24.84 -19.99
CA PRO A 8 10.04 23.62 -19.86
C PRO A 8 8.99 23.90 -18.79
N VAL A 9 7.71 23.89 -19.19
CA VAL A 9 6.58 23.84 -18.26
C VAL A 9 6.78 22.58 -17.42
N PHE A 10 7.38 22.76 -16.26
CA PHE A 10 7.60 21.71 -15.28
C PHE A 10 6.23 21.17 -14.91
N ARG A 11 5.93 19.97 -15.42
CA ARG A 11 4.86 19.12 -14.91
C ARG A 11 5.10 18.99 -13.42
N ALA A 12 4.30 19.70 -12.63
CA ALA A 12 4.12 19.42 -11.21
C ALA A 12 3.43 18.05 -11.06
N GLN A 13 4.16 16.98 -11.39
CA GLN A 13 3.97 15.69 -10.77
C GLN A 13 4.66 15.76 -9.41
N ASP A 14 4.14 16.61 -8.52
CA ASP A 14 4.46 16.53 -7.11
C ASP A 14 3.75 15.28 -6.57
N GLN A 15 4.37 14.14 -6.88
CA GLN A 15 4.94 13.27 -5.87
C GLN A 15 4.22 13.45 -4.53
N ARG A 16 2.98 12.91 -4.45
CA ARG A 16 2.44 12.48 -3.17
C ARG A 16 3.45 11.45 -2.68
N LYS A 17 4.44 11.94 -1.93
CA LYS A 17 5.33 11.15 -1.11
C LYS A 17 4.39 10.24 -0.36
N GLN A 18 4.33 8.99 -0.82
CA GLN A 18 3.97 7.86 -0.02
C GLN A 18 4.80 8.05 1.23
N THR A 19 4.19 8.60 2.26
CA THR A 19 4.75 8.55 3.59
C THR A 19 4.83 7.06 3.87
N GLY A 20 6.01 6.48 3.60
CA GLY A 20 6.36 5.12 3.98
C GLY A 20 6.43 4.95 5.50
N GLN A 21 5.86 5.88 6.28
CA GLN A 21 5.39 5.58 7.61
C GLN A 21 4.17 4.68 7.46
N PRO A 22 4.26 3.38 7.78
CA PRO A 22 3.06 2.60 7.98
C PRO A 22 2.29 3.30 9.10
N LEU A 23 1.17 3.94 8.76
CA LEU A 23 0.14 4.29 9.75
C LEU A 23 0.02 3.11 10.71
N PRO A 24 0.01 3.33 12.05
CA PRO A 24 -0.02 2.25 13.03
C PRO A 24 -1.25 1.39 12.75
N SER A 25 -1.03 0.35 11.95
CA SER A 25 -2.07 -0.54 11.51
C SER A 25 -2.41 -1.36 12.72
N CYS A 26 -3.71 -1.51 12.98
CA CYS A 26 -4.24 -2.41 13.98
C CYS A 26 -3.38 -3.69 14.03
N ALA A 27 -2.99 -4.14 15.23
CA ALA A 27 -2.10 -5.30 15.39
C ALA A 27 -2.63 -6.53 14.60
N GLN A 28 -3.95 -6.72 14.58
CA GLN A 28 -4.59 -7.77 13.78
C GLN A 28 -4.49 -7.52 12.27
N CYS A 29 -4.64 -6.28 11.80
CA CYS A 29 -4.41 -5.94 10.39
C CYS A 29 -2.97 -6.27 9.94
N LYS A 30 -1.97 -6.03 10.81
CA LYS A 30 -0.56 -6.36 10.54
C LYS A 30 -0.35 -7.87 10.45
N GLU A 31 -0.93 -8.63 11.38
CA GLU A 31 -0.82 -10.08 11.39
C GLU A 31 -1.44 -10.71 10.15
N ILE A 32 -2.64 -10.27 9.75
CA ILE A 32 -3.32 -10.77 8.54
C ILE A 32 -2.50 -10.46 7.28
N LYS A 33 -1.88 -9.26 7.20
CA LYS A 33 -0.96 -8.91 6.11
C LYS A 33 0.28 -9.80 6.08
N ALA A 34 0.91 -10.03 7.22
CA ALA A 34 2.10 -10.88 7.33
C ALA A 34 1.78 -12.31 6.90
N LYS A 35 0.69 -12.89 7.41
CA LYS A 35 0.23 -14.24 7.04
C LYS A 35 -0.10 -14.35 5.55
N ARG A 36 -0.78 -13.34 4.99
CA ARG A 36 -1.05 -13.28 3.54
C ARG A 36 0.24 -13.25 2.72
N TYR A 37 1.20 -12.42 3.11
CA TYR A 37 2.48 -12.31 2.42
C TYR A 37 3.25 -13.64 2.44
N THR A 38 3.32 -14.31 3.59
CA THR A 38 3.92 -15.64 3.71
C THR A 38 3.22 -16.67 2.81
N ALA A 39 1.88 -16.68 2.79
CA ALA A 39 1.11 -17.59 1.92
C ALA A 39 1.41 -17.37 0.43
N VAL A 40 1.53 -16.11 -0.01
CA VAL A 40 1.92 -15.77 -1.38
C VAL A 40 3.34 -16.28 -1.69
N GLN A 41 4.30 -16.09 -0.79
CA GLN A 41 5.67 -16.58 -1.00
C GLN A 41 5.76 -18.11 -1.04
N GLN A 42 4.89 -18.81 -0.32
CA GLN A 42 4.81 -20.27 -0.34
C GLN A 42 4.04 -20.82 -1.55
N GLY A 43 3.47 -19.95 -2.40
CA GLY A 43 2.63 -20.35 -3.53
C GLY A 43 1.22 -20.81 -3.13
N ASP A 44 0.82 -20.64 -1.86
CA ASP A 44 -0.51 -21.00 -1.38
C ASP A 44 -1.51 -19.86 -1.65
N GLN A 45 -2.00 -19.81 -2.88
CA GLN A 45 -2.98 -18.81 -3.32
C GLN A 45 -4.28 -18.89 -2.52
N ARG A 46 -4.74 -20.09 -2.18
CA ARG A 46 -5.99 -20.29 -1.42
C ARG A 46 -5.88 -19.70 -0.02
N MET A 47 -4.75 -19.88 0.64
CA MET A 47 -4.50 -19.28 1.94
C MET A 47 -4.34 -17.75 1.84
N ALA A 48 -3.68 -17.24 0.79
CA ALA A 48 -3.56 -15.80 0.57
C ALA A 48 -4.94 -15.12 0.37
N GLU A 49 -5.85 -15.74 -0.37
CA GLU A 49 -7.23 -15.29 -0.56
C GLU A 49 -8.05 -15.33 0.74
N ALA A 50 -7.89 -16.40 1.53
CA ALA A 50 -8.53 -16.51 2.83
C ALA A 50 -8.09 -15.36 3.77
N MET A 51 -6.80 -15.00 3.75
CA MET A 51 -6.28 -13.87 4.54
C MET A 51 -6.78 -12.51 4.01
N ALA A 52 -6.91 -12.34 2.69
CA ALA A 52 -7.53 -11.14 2.12
C ALA A 52 -8.99 -10.98 2.58
N THR A 53 -9.74 -12.08 2.61
CA THR A 53 -11.12 -12.10 3.12
C THR A 53 -11.18 -11.80 4.62
N ALA A 54 -10.27 -12.37 5.42
CA ALA A 54 -10.17 -12.09 6.86
C ALA A 54 -9.90 -10.59 7.12
N MET A 55 -9.07 -9.95 6.30
CA MET A 55 -8.82 -8.51 6.37
C MET A 55 -10.09 -7.69 6.15
N GLY A 56 -10.86 -8.01 5.10
CA GLY A 56 -12.11 -7.31 4.81
C GLY A 56 -13.14 -7.45 5.93
N ARG A 57 -13.24 -8.64 6.55
CA ARG A 57 -14.14 -8.87 7.70
C ARG A 57 -13.69 -8.08 8.93
N HIS A 58 -12.40 -8.12 9.26
CA HIS A 58 -11.86 -7.40 10.40
C HIS A 58 -12.01 -5.88 10.23
N GLN A 59 -11.71 -5.35 9.04
CA GLN A 59 -11.90 -3.93 8.73
C GLN A 59 -13.36 -3.51 8.91
N ARG A 60 -14.31 -4.30 8.41
CA ARG A 60 -15.74 -4.00 8.59
C ARG A 60 -16.20 -4.11 10.05
N ALA A 61 -15.60 -5.00 10.84
CA ALA A 61 -16.01 -5.19 12.23
C ALA A 61 -15.40 -4.16 13.20
N VAL A 62 -14.20 -3.66 12.89
CA VAL A 62 -13.39 -2.84 13.83
C VAL A 62 -13.18 -1.41 13.35
N HIS A 63 -13.29 -1.15 12.04
CA HIS A 63 -12.94 0.12 11.42
C HIS A 63 -14.07 0.69 10.53
N SER A 64 -15.30 0.19 10.65
CA SER A 64 -16.49 0.70 9.94
C SER A 64 -17.01 2.00 10.51
#